data_AF-A0A4S4AX11-F1
#
_entry.id   AF-A0A4S4AX11-F1
#
_cell.length_a   1.000
_cell.length_b   1.000
_cell.length_c   1.000
_cell.angle_alpha   90.00
_cell.angle_beta   90.00
_cell.angle_gamma   90.00
#
_symmetry.space_group_name_H-M   'P 1'
#
loop_
_entity.id
_entity.type
_entity.pdbx_description
1 polymer ?
#
loop_
_entity_poly.entity_id
_entity_poly.type
_entity_poly.pdbx_seq_one_letter_code
_entity_poly.pdbx_strand_id
1 'polypeptide(L)'
;MSRAGVRPGAFRCPVRRPPAFSGRGRQTGQAAVYGLFVIVGSVVALFFLFNTGQLSGEKTKLVNTGDAVAYSAGVMNARTLNYQAYANRAMLANTVAIAQLVSLSSWVAHVETLGQEYGGGRWVNWSKYPTYYPSYLVAQTAGEYLAMLNEDRFGGSPLEALASASDGIIRSRLMTAQQVAHAGLIPARRRVMEEVAQANYRDDGSVTVEQLILGVDMPGFVTRYAGDERTRFAEAAKVAAKLDDFVPKRSWTIPALYPQGCPYAFDWLSRRGGTELIGFDEWKALDTLSEWRWKMSKSGNCYLSENALGYGARTAADQPDADTDFRRYDYARITNPFASLLALSTASSDAWDYSGLPNFYDLSESRLEEDDPALRFSVRIRRPVGQTRTSEGRAAVRGSGADNRIAQSLNNFQAAPAGGDELVAVSASEAFFERTGDNVYGQKLGKPRELASLFNPFWQVRLVSADDEARFAQGQQGAVLP
;
A
#
# COMPACT_ATOMS: atom_id res chain seq x y z
N MET A 1 34.61 79.99 73.86
CA MET A 1 36.00 79.69 74.25
C MET A 1 36.86 79.89 72.99
N SER A 2 37.52 81.05 72.83
CA SER A 2 38.95 81.27 73.15
C SER A 2 39.82 80.20 72.46
N ARG A 3 40.78 80.48 71.56
CA ARG A 3 41.77 81.57 71.55
C ARG A 3 42.55 81.56 70.21
N ALA A 4 43.11 82.72 69.86
CA ALA A 4 44.39 83.03 69.17
C ALA A 4 45.03 81.99 68.21
N GLY A 5 45.61 82.33 67.06
CA GLY A 5 46.19 83.56 66.55
C GLY A 5 47.38 83.19 65.64
N VAL A 6 48.01 84.21 65.02
CA VAL A 6 49.27 84.20 64.25
C VAL A 6 49.15 84.06 62.71
N ARG A 7 49.28 85.21 62.03
CA ARG A 7 49.99 85.42 60.74
C ARG A 7 51.48 85.71 61.08
N PRO A 8 52.49 85.65 60.17
CA PRO A 8 52.45 85.86 58.71
C PRO A 8 53.44 84.99 57.89
N GLY A 9 53.56 85.24 56.57
CA GLY A 9 54.74 84.86 55.78
C GLY A 9 54.44 84.41 54.36
N ALA A 10 54.54 85.33 53.40
CA ALA A 10 54.34 85.07 51.98
C ALA A 10 55.51 84.28 51.37
N PHE A 11 55.20 83.20 50.63
CA PHE A 11 56.06 82.65 49.60
C PHE A 11 55.23 82.48 48.30
N ARG A 12 55.67 83.18 47.24
CA ARG A 12 55.13 83.11 45.89
C ARG A 12 55.62 81.82 45.21
N CYS A 13 54.69 80.98 44.76
CA CYS A 13 54.94 79.99 43.71
C CYS A 13 54.25 80.47 42.41
N PRO A 14 54.94 80.47 41.26
CA PRO A 14 54.37 80.94 40.00
C PRO A 14 53.49 79.85 39.37
N VAL A 15 52.19 80.15 39.21
CA VAL A 15 51.27 79.33 38.44
C VAL A 15 51.53 79.57 36.94
N ARG A 16 52.21 78.62 36.29
CA ARG A 16 52.26 78.54 34.81
C ARG A 16 50.86 78.21 34.30
N ARG A 17 50.21 79.18 33.65
CA ARG A 17 49.03 78.93 32.80
C ARG A 17 49.49 78.16 31.55
N PRO A 18 48.75 77.13 31.10
CA PRO A 18 49.06 76.48 29.82
C PRO A 18 48.83 77.49 28.67
N PRO A 19 49.60 77.41 27.57
CA PRO A 19 49.41 78.26 26.42
C PRO A 19 48.05 77.95 25.77
N ALA A 20 47.29 78.99 25.47
CA ALA A 20 46.15 78.90 24.57
C ALA A 20 46.67 78.54 23.17
N PHE A 21 46.34 77.34 22.69
CA PHE A 21 46.59 76.96 21.30
C PHE A 21 45.65 77.75 20.39
N SER A 22 46.09 78.93 19.93
CA SER A 22 45.51 79.62 18.78
C SER A 22 46.14 79.07 17.50
N GLY A 23 45.67 77.91 17.06
CA GLY A 23 46.04 77.32 15.77
C GLY A 23 44.80 77.15 14.90
N ARG A 24 44.45 78.16 14.09
CA ARG A 24 43.59 77.94 12.92
C ARG A 24 44.42 77.18 11.88
N GLY A 25 44.57 75.88 12.07
CA GLY A 25 44.99 74.99 11.01
C GLY A 25 43.91 75.01 9.93
N ARG A 26 44.24 75.55 8.75
CA ARG A 26 43.44 75.28 7.54
C ARG A 26 43.40 73.77 7.35
N GLN A 27 42.27 73.15 7.65
CA GLN A 27 42.02 71.75 7.32
C GLN A 27 42.15 71.60 5.81
N THR A 28 43.20 70.90 5.35
CA THR A 28 43.34 70.50 3.95
C THR A 28 42.42 69.29 3.75
N GLY A 29 41.39 69.45 2.91
CA GLY A 29 40.30 68.48 2.71
C GLY A 29 40.68 67.14 2.07
N GLN A 30 41.96 66.74 2.07
CA GLN A 30 42.39 65.49 1.43
C GLN A 30 41.99 64.24 2.22
N ALA A 31 41.98 64.27 3.55
CA ALA A 31 41.48 63.15 4.36
C ALA A 31 39.97 62.90 4.16
N ALA A 32 39.20 63.96 3.87
CA ALA A 32 37.78 63.85 3.57
C ALA A 32 37.52 63.12 2.24
N VAL A 33 38.40 63.29 1.24
CA VAL A 33 38.30 62.59 -0.05
C VAL A 33 38.51 61.09 0.16
N TYR A 34 39.56 60.68 0.89
CA TYR A 34 39.77 59.26 1.21
C TYR A 34 38.66 58.68 2.09
N GLY A 35 38.18 59.43 3.09
CA GLY A 35 37.04 59.02 3.90
C GLY A 35 35.77 58.80 3.09
N LEU A 36 35.50 59.67 2.11
CA LEU A 36 34.36 59.52 1.20
C LEU A 36 34.49 58.27 0.32
N PHE A 37 35.68 57.99 -0.23
CA PHE A 37 35.93 56.77 -1.01
C PHE A 37 35.69 55.50 -0.18
N VAL A 38 36.17 55.48 1.07
CA VAL A 38 35.96 54.34 1.98
C VAL A 38 34.49 54.17 2.33
N ILE A 39 33.76 55.25 2.59
CA ILE A 39 32.31 55.19 2.88
C ILE A 39 31.54 54.67 1.67
N VAL A 40 31.80 55.21 0.47
CA VAL A 40 31.16 54.75 -0.77
C VAL A 40 31.46 53.28 -1.03
N GLY A 41 32.72 52.86 -0.91
CA GLY A 41 33.10 51.46 -1.03
C GLY A 41 32.43 50.55 0.00
N SER A 42 32.31 51.01 1.24
CA SER A 42 31.64 50.27 2.31
C SER A 42 30.13 50.13 2.05
N VAL A 43 29.48 51.17 1.54
CA VAL A 43 28.05 51.14 1.17
C VAL A 43 27.82 50.19 -0.01
N VAL A 44 28.69 50.21 -1.03
CA VAL A 44 28.64 49.27 -2.17
C VAL A 44 28.78 47.82 -1.68
N ALA A 45 29.77 47.56 -0.81
CA ALA A 45 30.00 46.22 -0.27
C ALA A 45 28.82 45.73 0.58
N LEU A 46 28.23 46.59 1.41
CA LEU A 46 27.03 46.28 2.18
C LEU A 46 25.83 46.00 1.29
N PHE A 47 25.65 46.74 0.20
CA PHE A 47 24.59 46.51 -0.77
C PHE A 47 24.76 45.17 -1.50
N PHE A 48 25.98 44.85 -1.91
CA PHE A 48 26.32 43.55 -2.50
C PHE A 48 26.04 42.40 -1.53
N LEU A 49 26.46 42.55 -0.26
CA LEU A 49 26.23 41.55 0.78
C LEU A 49 24.75 41.39 1.12
N PHE A 50 23.98 42.49 1.12
CA PHE A 50 22.53 42.45 1.28
C PHE A 50 21.86 41.67 0.15
N ASN A 51 22.14 41.99 -1.11
CA ASN A 51 21.54 41.30 -2.25
C ASN A 51 21.95 39.83 -2.31
N THR A 52 23.23 39.52 -2.08
CA THR A 52 23.73 38.14 -2.01
C THR A 52 23.10 37.37 -0.86
N GLY A 53 22.93 38.01 0.31
CA GLY A 53 22.25 37.41 1.46
C GLY A 53 20.77 37.13 1.20
N GLN A 54 20.05 38.08 0.59
CA GLN A 54 18.64 37.89 0.20
C GLN A 54 18.49 36.79 -0.84
N LEU A 55 19.38 36.75 -1.84
CA LEU A 55 19.38 35.73 -2.89
C LEU A 55 19.68 34.33 -2.34
N SER A 56 20.67 34.22 -1.45
CA SER A 56 21.03 32.97 -0.79
C SER A 56 19.92 32.47 0.13
N GLY A 57 19.32 33.37 0.92
CA GLY A 57 18.16 33.06 1.76
C GLY A 57 16.95 32.61 0.93
N GLU A 58 16.67 33.30 -0.17
CA GLU A 58 15.61 32.92 -1.10
C GLU A 58 15.85 31.57 -1.76
N LYS A 59 17.09 31.30 -2.21
CA LYS A 59 17.45 29.99 -2.77
C LYS A 59 17.28 28.87 -1.75
N THR A 60 17.69 29.09 -0.49
CA THR A 60 17.51 28.12 0.60
C THR A 60 16.03 27.86 0.86
N LYS A 61 15.21 28.91 0.92
CA LYS A 61 13.75 28.80 1.08
C LYS A 61 13.12 28.04 -0.10
N LEU A 62 13.57 28.30 -1.32
CA LEU A 62 13.07 27.66 -2.53
C LEU A 62 13.38 26.16 -2.55
N VAL A 63 14.59 25.77 -2.13
CA VAL A 63 15.00 24.36 -1.97
C VAL A 63 14.18 23.68 -0.88
N ASN A 64 14.06 24.28 0.31
CA ASN A 64 13.24 23.73 1.39
C ASN A 64 11.77 23.57 0.97
N THR A 65 11.25 24.49 0.16
CA THR A 65 9.91 24.38 -0.42
C THR A 65 9.85 23.24 -1.43
N GLY A 66 10.87 23.10 -2.28
CA GLY A 66 11.05 21.97 -3.20
C GLY A 66 10.96 20.63 -2.49
N ASP A 67 11.72 20.49 -1.41
CA ASP A 67 11.77 19.27 -0.61
C ASP A 67 10.43 18.99 0.07
N ALA A 68 9.78 20.01 0.64
CA ALA A 68 8.46 19.87 1.23
C ALA A 68 7.40 19.41 0.21
N VAL A 69 7.44 19.98 -1.01
CA VAL A 69 6.54 19.63 -2.12
C VAL A 69 6.81 18.21 -2.61
N ALA A 70 8.08 17.87 -2.87
CA ALA A 70 8.50 16.54 -3.31
C ALA A 70 8.09 15.48 -2.28
N TYR A 71 8.45 15.67 -1.02
CA TYR A 71 8.10 14.77 0.08
C TYR A 71 6.59 14.58 0.20
N SER A 72 5.81 15.65 0.13
CA SER A 72 4.34 15.58 0.23
C SER A 72 3.72 14.81 -0.94
N ALA A 73 4.27 14.97 -2.15
CA ALA A 73 3.87 14.19 -3.30
C ALA A 73 4.25 12.71 -3.16
N GLY A 74 5.45 12.42 -2.63
CA GLY A 74 5.86 11.07 -2.25
C GLY A 74 4.89 10.45 -1.25
N VAL A 75 4.50 11.18 -0.19
CA VAL A 75 3.53 10.70 0.82
C VAL A 75 2.21 10.30 0.17
N MET A 76 1.73 11.05 -0.82
CA MET A 76 0.53 10.68 -1.58
C MET A 76 0.72 9.37 -2.34
N ASN A 77 1.87 9.18 -3.00
CA ASN A 77 2.20 7.92 -3.67
C ASN A 77 2.20 6.73 -2.68
N ALA A 78 2.95 6.84 -1.58
CA ALA A 78 3.06 5.80 -0.55
C ALA A 78 1.69 5.48 0.09
N ARG A 79 0.86 6.49 0.35
CA ARG A 79 -0.51 6.30 0.85
C ARG A 79 -1.38 5.52 -0.14
N THR A 80 -1.31 5.83 -1.43
CA THR A 80 -2.06 5.07 -2.44
C THR A 80 -1.58 3.63 -2.55
N LEU A 81 -0.27 3.39 -2.53
CA LEU A 81 0.30 2.04 -2.55
C LEU A 81 -0.13 1.22 -1.31
N ASN A 82 -0.04 1.81 -0.11
CA ASN A 82 -0.49 1.17 1.13
C ASN A 82 -2.01 0.94 1.14
N TYR A 83 -2.80 1.87 0.61
CA TYR A 83 -4.23 1.70 0.46
C TYR A 83 -4.57 0.52 -0.45
N GLN A 84 -3.90 0.41 -1.60
CA GLN A 84 -4.03 -0.74 -2.50
C GLN A 84 -3.66 -2.04 -1.77
N ALA A 85 -2.62 -2.03 -0.94
CA ALA A 85 -2.22 -3.18 -0.13
C ALA A 85 -3.28 -3.62 0.88
N TYR A 86 -3.88 -2.69 1.63
CA TYR A 86 -4.97 -3.02 2.54
C TYR A 86 -6.20 -3.55 1.81
N ALA A 87 -6.56 -2.94 0.68
CA ALA A 87 -7.69 -3.39 -0.12
C ALA A 87 -7.45 -4.80 -0.68
N ASN A 88 -6.26 -5.12 -1.18
CA ASN A 88 -5.90 -6.46 -1.64
C ASN A 88 -6.00 -7.50 -0.52
N ARG A 89 -5.53 -7.19 0.69
CA ARG A 89 -5.68 -8.08 1.86
C ARG A 89 -7.13 -8.30 2.25
N ALA A 90 -7.95 -7.25 2.24
CA ALA A 90 -9.37 -7.35 2.57
C ALA A 90 -10.12 -8.20 1.52
N MET A 91 -9.81 -8.00 0.24
CA MET A 91 -10.33 -8.82 -0.85
C MET A 91 -9.91 -10.28 -0.71
N LEU A 92 -8.63 -10.54 -0.39
CA LEU A 92 -8.11 -11.90 -0.18
C LEU A 92 -8.81 -12.61 0.98
N ALA A 93 -8.97 -11.93 2.12
CA ALA A 93 -9.66 -12.50 3.28
C ALA A 93 -11.13 -12.84 2.97
N ASN A 94 -11.80 -11.99 2.18
CA ASN A 94 -13.17 -12.21 1.77
C ASN A 94 -13.29 -13.43 0.82
N THR A 95 -12.42 -13.55 -0.17
CA THR A 95 -12.33 -14.75 -1.02
C THR A 95 -12.13 -16.03 -0.19
N VAL A 96 -11.27 -16.00 0.83
CA VAL A 96 -11.08 -17.15 1.73
C VAL A 96 -12.34 -17.44 2.55
N ALA A 97 -13.06 -16.42 3.02
CA ALA A 97 -14.34 -16.59 3.70
C ALA A 97 -15.38 -17.26 2.78
N ILE A 98 -15.42 -16.90 1.49
CA ILE A 98 -16.28 -17.56 0.50
C ILE A 98 -15.90 -19.04 0.36
N ALA A 99 -14.60 -19.37 0.27
CA ALA A 99 -14.16 -20.76 0.27
C ALA A 99 -14.62 -21.52 1.53
N GLN A 100 -14.55 -20.89 2.70
CA GLN A 100 -15.04 -21.47 3.97
C GLN A 100 -16.56 -21.68 3.97
N LEU A 101 -17.33 -20.71 3.46
CA LEU A 101 -18.78 -20.82 3.34
C LEU A 101 -19.18 -21.95 2.37
N VAL A 102 -18.53 -22.06 1.21
CA VAL A 102 -18.76 -23.15 0.24
C VAL A 102 -18.43 -24.51 0.86
N SER A 103 -17.31 -24.58 1.59
CA SER A 103 -16.90 -25.78 2.34
C SER A 103 -17.97 -26.20 3.35
N LEU A 104 -18.48 -25.25 4.13
CA LEU A 104 -19.50 -25.51 5.14
C LEU A 104 -20.84 -25.91 4.51
N SER A 105 -21.24 -25.25 3.43
CA SER A 105 -22.48 -25.56 2.70
C SER A 105 -22.43 -26.97 2.08
N SER A 106 -21.30 -27.36 1.49
CA SER A 106 -21.09 -28.74 1.00
C SER A 106 -21.15 -29.77 2.14
N TRP A 107 -20.54 -29.44 3.28
CA TRP A 107 -20.61 -30.30 4.46
C TRP A 107 -22.04 -30.42 5.04
N VAL A 108 -22.81 -29.33 5.08
CA VAL A 108 -24.23 -29.35 5.50
C VAL A 108 -25.05 -30.24 4.57
N ALA A 109 -24.91 -30.06 3.26
CA ALA A 109 -25.60 -30.90 2.27
C ALA A 109 -25.25 -32.39 2.43
N HIS A 110 -23.99 -32.68 2.74
CA HIS A 110 -23.52 -34.02 3.04
C HIS A 110 -24.18 -34.61 4.31
N VAL A 111 -24.37 -33.81 5.36
CA VAL A 111 -25.04 -34.24 6.60
C VAL A 111 -26.54 -34.44 6.38
N GLU A 112 -27.19 -33.58 5.61
CA GLU A 112 -28.61 -33.71 5.24
C GLU A 112 -28.87 -35.01 4.48
N THR A 113 -28.08 -35.30 3.43
CA THR A 113 -28.23 -36.55 2.67
C THR A 113 -27.90 -37.79 3.52
N LEU A 114 -26.93 -37.68 4.43
CA LEU A 114 -26.63 -38.74 5.39
C LEU A 114 -27.82 -39.09 6.29
N GLY A 115 -28.57 -38.08 6.75
CA GLY A 115 -29.81 -38.27 7.51
C GLY A 115 -30.97 -38.81 6.66
N GLN A 116 -31.07 -38.40 5.40
CA GLN A 116 -32.12 -38.89 4.48
C GLN A 116 -31.93 -40.36 4.09
N GLU A 117 -30.72 -40.77 3.76
CA GLU A 117 -30.40 -42.17 3.42
C GLU A 117 -30.67 -43.11 4.61
N TYR A 118 -30.48 -42.62 5.85
CA TYR A 118 -30.91 -43.30 7.07
C TYR A 118 -32.43 -43.54 7.05
N GLY A 119 -33.24 -42.49 6.90
CA GLY A 119 -34.71 -42.60 6.83
C GLY A 119 -35.23 -43.50 5.68
N GLY A 120 -34.47 -43.59 4.58
CA GLY A 120 -34.71 -44.48 3.44
C GLY A 120 -34.32 -45.94 3.65
N GLY A 121 -33.80 -46.32 4.83
CA GLY A 121 -33.43 -47.69 5.18
C GLY A 121 -31.99 -48.08 4.87
N ARG A 122 -31.11 -47.13 4.52
CA ARG A 122 -29.67 -47.37 4.35
C ARG A 122 -28.91 -47.10 5.65
N TRP A 123 -28.79 -48.16 6.46
CA TRP A 123 -28.16 -48.08 7.77
C TRP A 123 -26.67 -48.41 7.75
N VAL A 124 -25.88 -47.64 8.50
CA VAL A 124 -24.55 -48.05 8.92
C VAL A 124 -24.66 -49.07 10.05
N ASN A 125 -23.98 -50.20 9.92
CA ASN A 125 -23.95 -51.20 10.99
C ASN A 125 -23.07 -50.70 12.15
N TRP A 126 -23.71 -50.20 13.22
CA TRP A 126 -23.04 -49.64 14.39
C TRP A 126 -22.04 -50.60 15.04
N SER A 127 -22.32 -51.91 15.02
CA SER A 127 -21.43 -52.91 15.59
C SER A 127 -20.14 -53.09 14.79
N LYS A 128 -20.14 -52.76 13.48
CA LYS A 128 -18.93 -52.74 12.65
C LYS A 128 -18.11 -51.48 12.84
N TYR A 129 -18.78 -50.36 13.14
CA TYR A 129 -18.19 -49.02 13.17
C TYR A 129 -18.58 -48.25 14.44
N PRO A 130 -18.29 -48.76 15.65
CA PRO A 130 -18.75 -48.13 16.88
C PRO A 130 -18.17 -46.72 17.08
N THR A 131 -16.95 -46.45 16.59
CA THR A 131 -16.33 -45.12 16.64
C THR A 131 -17.07 -44.09 15.78
N TYR A 132 -17.66 -44.50 14.66
CA TYR A 132 -18.36 -43.60 13.74
C TYR A 132 -19.84 -43.41 14.11
N TYR A 133 -20.43 -44.40 14.80
CA TYR A 133 -21.86 -44.42 15.10
C TYR A 133 -22.38 -43.15 15.81
N PRO A 134 -21.69 -42.54 16.80
CA PRO A 134 -22.14 -41.28 17.41
C PRO A 134 -22.25 -40.14 16.39
N SER A 135 -21.29 -39.99 15.49
CA SER A 135 -21.31 -38.95 14.45
C SER A 135 -22.47 -39.15 13.48
N TYR A 136 -22.79 -40.40 13.16
CA TYR A 136 -23.92 -40.77 12.31
C TYR A 136 -25.27 -40.43 12.95
N LEU A 137 -25.46 -40.73 14.24
CA LEU A 137 -26.68 -40.36 14.98
C LEU A 137 -26.85 -38.84 15.06
N VAL A 138 -25.76 -38.11 15.30
CA VAL A 138 -25.81 -36.63 15.28
C VAL A 138 -26.21 -36.15 13.89
N ALA A 139 -25.63 -36.68 12.81
CA ALA A 139 -25.99 -36.30 11.45
C ALA A 139 -27.47 -36.58 11.13
N GLN A 140 -28.01 -37.68 11.63
CA GLN A 140 -29.44 -37.98 11.49
C GLN A 140 -30.31 -36.89 12.13
N THR A 141 -30.08 -36.60 13.42
CA THR A 141 -30.86 -35.59 14.15
C THR A 141 -30.65 -34.18 13.59
N ALA A 142 -29.43 -33.85 13.17
CA ALA A 142 -29.09 -32.58 12.58
C ALA A 142 -29.67 -32.41 11.19
N GLY A 143 -29.68 -33.46 10.35
CA GLY A 143 -30.24 -33.42 9.00
C GLY A 143 -31.75 -33.14 9.01
N GLU A 144 -32.49 -33.79 9.90
CA GLU A 144 -33.93 -33.53 10.10
C GLU A 144 -34.18 -32.08 10.57
N TYR A 145 -33.36 -31.58 11.50
CA TYR A 145 -33.47 -30.21 12.02
C TYR A 145 -33.04 -29.13 10.99
N LEU A 146 -32.00 -29.40 10.21
CA LEU A 146 -31.47 -28.49 9.17
C LEU A 146 -32.43 -28.38 7.99
N ALA A 147 -33.06 -29.48 7.57
CA ALA A 147 -34.12 -29.46 6.57
C ALA A 147 -35.29 -28.55 7.00
N MET A 148 -35.74 -28.69 8.25
CA MET A 148 -36.79 -27.84 8.82
C MET A 148 -36.37 -26.36 8.92
N LEU A 149 -35.13 -26.06 9.32
CA LEU A 149 -34.62 -24.69 9.41
C LEU A 149 -34.50 -24.00 8.04
N ASN A 150 -34.08 -24.73 7.00
CA ASN A 150 -33.97 -24.19 5.64
C ASN A 150 -35.35 -23.81 5.08
N GLU A 151 -36.39 -24.58 5.41
CA GLU A 151 -37.75 -24.38 4.89
C GLU A 151 -38.51 -23.26 5.62
N ASP A 152 -38.44 -23.20 6.96
CA ASP A 152 -39.30 -22.31 7.76
C ASP A 152 -38.77 -20.89 7.99
N ARG A 153 -37.44 -20.68 7.96
CA ARG A 153 -36.85 -19.45 8.55
C ARG A 153 -36.08 -18.55 7.59
N PHE A 154 -35.59 -19.09 6.48
CA PHE A 154 -34.65 -18.38 5.63
C PHE A 154 -35.05 -18.28 4.15
N GLY A 155 -36.01 -19.09 3.66
CA GLY A 155 -36.45 -19.05 2.26
C GLY A 155 -35.31 -19.24 1.24
N GLY A 156 -34.17 -19.82 1.69
CA GLY A 156 -32.87 -19.90 1.02
C GLY A 156 -31.75 -20.20 2.04
N SER A 157 -30.50 -20.47 1.60
CA SER A 157 -29.39 -20.78 2.52
C SER A 157 -28.78 -19.49 3.13
N PRO A 158 -28.69 -19.34 4.47
CA PRO A 158 -28.02 -18.21 5.11
C PRO A 158 -26.55 -18.05 4.69
N LEU A 159 -25.88 -19.17 4.36
CA LEU A 159 -24.48 -19.16 3.93
C LEU A 159 -24.34 -18.56 2.53
N GLU A 160 -25.32 -18.79 1.65
CA GLU A 160 -25.37 -18.22 0.30
C GLU A 160 -25.64 -16.72 0.36
N ALA A 161 -26.60 -16.28 1.18
CA ALA A 161 -26.86 -14.86 1.42
C ALA A 161 -25.65 -14.12 2.00
N LEU A 162 -24.92 -14.75 2.92
CA LEU A 162 -23.66 -14.20 3.44
C LEU A 162 -22.58 -14.10 2.35
N ALA A 163 -22.44 -15.13 1.50
CA ALA A 163 -21.49 -15.11 0.40
C ALA A 163 -21.80 -14.02 -0.62
N SER A 164 -23.06 -13.90 -1.05
CA SER A 164 -23.52 -12.85 -1.97
C SER A 164 -23.33 -11.45 -1.39
N ALA A 165 -23.69 -11.22 -0.12
CA ALA A 165 -23.44 -9.94 0.55
C ALA A 165 -21.94 -9.61 0.62
N SER A 166 -21.11 -10.63 0.86
CA SER A 166 -19.67 -10.50 0.93
C SER A 166 -19.06 -10.16 -0.44
N ASP A 167 -19.48 -10.82 -1.51
CA ASP A 167 -19.07 -10.53 -2.89
C ASP A 167 -19.51 -9.12 -3.31
N GLY A 168 -20.74 -8.73 -2.96
CA GLY A 168 -21.26 -7.38 -3.18
C GLY A 168 -20.38 -6.29 -2.57
N ILE A 169 -19.77 -6.51 -1.40
CA ILE A 169 -18.80 -5.57 -0.79
C ILE A 169 -17.52 -5.48 -1.63
N ILE A 170 -17.01 -6.60 -2.16
CA ILE A 170 -15.81 -6.59 -3.03
C ILE A 170 -16.08 -5.75 -4.27
N ARG A 171 -17.12 -6.11 -5.04
CA ARG A 171 -17.45 -5.50 -6.33
C ARG A 171 -17.78 -4.01 -6.18
N SER A 172 -18.71 -3.68 -5.26
CA SER A 172 -19.32 -2.35 -5.19
C SER A 172 -18.56 -1.35 -4.31
N ARG A 173 -17.60 -1.81 -3.50
CA ARG A 173 -16.86 -0.97 -2.56
C ARG A 173 -15.36 -1.08 -2.78
N LEU A 174 -14.76 -2.25 -2.55
CA LEU A 174 -13.29 -2.37 -2.50
C LEU A 174 -12.63 -2.15 -3.87
N MET A 175 -13.13 -2.83 -4.91
CA MET A 175 -12.61 -2.69 -6.27
C MET A 175 -12.80 -1.26 -6.81
N THR A 176 -14.00 -0.70 -6.63
CA THR A 176 -14.30 0.69 -7.01
C THR A 176 -13.40 1.66 -6.25
N ALA A 177 -13.20 1.48 -4.96
CA ALA A 177 -12.40 2.39 -4.16
C ALA A 177 -10.90 2.29 -4.50
N GLN A 178 -10.38 1.11 -4.87
CA GLN A 178 -9.03 0.99 -5.44
C GLN A 178 -8.89 1.74 -6.76
N GLN A 179 -9.87 1.59 -7.66
CA GLN A 179 -9.86 2.29 -8.94
C GLN A 179 -9.89 3.82 -8.74
N VAL A 180 -10.74 4.32 -7.83
CA VAL A 180 -10.84 5.75 -7.50
C VAL A 180 -9.54 6.25 -6.86
N ALA A 181 -8.95 5.51 -5.93
CA ALA A 181 -7.68 5.89 -5.29
C ALA A 181 -6.54 5.96 -6.32
N HIS A 182 -6.48 4.99 -7.24
CA HIS A 182 -5.45 4.95 -8.29
C HIS A 182 -5.64 6.08 -9.31
N ALA A 183 -6.84 6.22 -9.89
CA ALA A 183 -7.13 7.25 -10.89
C ALA A 183 -7.11 8.68 -10.31
N GLY A 184 -7.54 8.84 -9.06
CA GLY A 184 -7.59 10.13 -8.37
C GLY A 184 -6.23 10.63 -7.87
N LEU A 185 -5.19 9.79 -7.85
CA LEU A 185 -3.89 10.15 -7.30
C LEU A 185 -3.25 11.34 -8.02
N ILE A 186 -3.18 11.32 -9.36
CA ILE A 186 -2.48 12.36 -10.12
C ILE A 186 -3.05 13.77 -9.85
N PRO A 187 -4.37 14.02 -9.99
CA PRO A 187 -4.93 15.33 -9.70
C PRO A 187 -4.85 15.70 -8.21
N ALA A 188 -5.03 14.74 -7.29
CA ALA A 188 -4.91 15.00 -5.86
C ALA A 188 -3.47 15.38 -5.47
N ARG A 189 -2.47 14.67 -6.01
CA ARG A 189 -1.05 14.95 -5.80
C ARG A 189 -0.68 16.34 -6.33
N ARG A 190 -1.16 16.72 -7.51
CA ARG A 190 -0.97 18.08 -8.06
C ARG A 190 -1.49 19.16 -7.12
N ARG A 191 -2.72 18.99 -6.62
CA ARG A 191 -3.33 19.94 -5.68
C ARG A 191 -2.51 20.07 -4.39
N VAL A 192 -2.08 18.94 -3.80
CA VAL A 192 -1.23 18.95 -2.60
C VAL A 192 0.10 19.66 -2.86
N MET A 193 0.73 19.42 -4.01
CA MET A 193 1.97 20.10 -4.38
C MET A 193 1.79 21.63 -4.46
N GLU A 194 0.72 22.09 -5.09
CA GLU A 194 0.39 23.52 -5.19
C GLU A 194 0.08 24.14 -3.82
N GLU A 195 -0.72 23.45 -2.99
CA GLU A 195 -1.06 23.88 -1.63
C GLU A 195 0.18 24.02 -0.74
N VAL A 196 1.09 23.04 -0.78
CA VAL A 196 2.33 23.07 0.01
C VAL A 196 3.25 24.19 -0.48
N ALA A 197 3.38 24.38 -1.79
CA ALA A 197 4.19 25.46 -2.34
C ALA A 197 3.64 26.85 -1.96
N GLN A 198 2.33 27.05 -2.09
CA GLN A 198 1.66 28.29 -1.72
C GLN A 198 1.71 28.55 -0.21
N ALA A 199 1.62 27.52 0.63
CA ALA A 199 1.73 27.65 2.07
C ALA A 199 3.13 28.15 2.51
N ASN A 200 4.19 27.63 1.89
CA ASN A 200 5.57 28.07 2.17
C ASN A 200 5.87 29.50 1.71
N TYR A 201 5.14 29.97 0.68
CA TYR A 201 5.29 31.32 0.12
C TYR A 201 4.14 32.26 0.46
N ARG A 202 3.33 31.93 1.48
CA ARG A 202 2.28 32.82 1.97
C ARG A 202 2.87 34.19 2.31
N ASP A 203 2.25 35.23 1.76
CA ASP A 203 2.66 36.64 1.90
C ASP A 203 4.03 37.00 1.30
N ASP A 204 4.65 36.07 0.56
CA ASP A 204 6.01 36.22 0.04
C ASP A 204 6.09 35.97 -1.47
N GLY A 205 5.01 36.28 -2.19
CA GLY A 205 4.90 36.19 -3.65
C GLY A 205 4.42 34.83 -4.14
N SER A 206 4.54 34.59 -5.44
CA SER A 206 4.14 33.33 -6.08
C SER A 206 5.34 32.45 -6.44
N VAL A 207 5.07 31.15 -6.50
CA VAL A 207 5.97 30.13 -7.05
C VAL A 207 5.18 29.21 -7.96
N THR A 208 5.84 28.66 -8.96
CA THR A 208 5.25 27.69 -9.89
C THR A 208 5.85 26.33 -9.61
N VAL A 209 5.00 25.30 -9.52
CA VAL A 209 5.44 23.91 -9.35
C VAL A 209 5.22 23.16 -10.65
N GLU A 210 6.25 22.45 -11.11
CA GLU A 210 6.21 21.61 -12.29
C GLU A 210 6.72 20.21 -11.91
N GLN A 211 5.98 19.17 -12.31
CA GLN A 211 6.45 17.79 -12.16
C GLN A 211 7.50 17.50 -13.24
N LEU A 212 8.65 16.95 -12.83
CA LEU A 212 9.64 16.39 -13.74
C LEU A 212 9.44 14.87 -13.78
N ILE A 213 9.33 14.31 -14.99
CA ILE A 213 9.17 12.86 -15.20
C ILE A 213 10.43 12.35 -15.90
N LEU A 214 11.32 11.73 -15.14
CA LEU A 214 12.56 11.11 -15.64
C LEU A 214 12.53 9.58 -15.61
N GLY A 215 11.44 9.00 -15.12
CA GLY A 215 11.18 7.57 -15.07
C GLY A 215 9.70 7.27 -15.23
N VAL A 216 9.23 6.17 -14.65
CA VAL A 216 7.80 5.83 -14.64
C VAL A 216 7.09 6.54 -13.50
N ASP A 217 5.89 7.06 -13.77
CA ASP A 217 4.95 7.48 -12.74
C ASP A 217 4.03 6.31 -12.36
N MET A 218 3.07 6.52 -11.46
CA MET A 218 2.17 5.48 -10.96
C MET A 218 1.52 4.57 -12.00
N PRO A 219 1.05 5.05 -13.17
CA PRO A 219 0.48 4.18 -14.21
C PRO A 219 1.47 3.17 -14.81
N GLY A 220 2.78 3.43 -14.74
CA GLY A 220 3.81 2.48 -15.17
C GLY A 220 4.39 1.66 -14.01
N PHE A 221 4.14 2.07 -12.77
CA PHE A 221 4.61 1.39 -11.56
C PHE A 221 3.62 0.34 -11.04
N VAL A 222 2.32 0.61 -11.20
CA VAL A 222 1.22 -0.26 -10.74
C VAL A 222 0.31 -0.58 -11.91
N THR A 223 0.00 -1.87 -12.07
CA THR A 223 -0.90 -2.39 -13.11
C THR A 223 -2.16 -2.98 -12.47
N ARG A 224 -3.28 -2.87 -13.19
CA ARG A 224 -4.52 -3.57 -12.84
C ARG A 224 -4.50 -4.96 -13.47
N TYR A 225 -4.52 -5.99 -12.64
CA TYR A 225 -4.60 -7.38 -13.05
C TYR A 225 -6.06 -7.83 -13.12
N ALA A 226 -6.46 -8.41 -14.25
CA ALA A 226 -7.82 -8.87 -14.51
C ALA A 226 -7.85 -10.13 -15.36
N GLY A 227 -8.98 -10.86 -15.36
CA GLY A 227 -9.12 -12.10 -16.13
C GLY A 227 -8.04 -13.12 -15.76
N ASP A 228 -7.35 -13.69 -16.75
CA ASP A 228 -6.35 -14.73 -16.52
C ASP A 228 -5.02 -14.21 -15.94
N GLU A 229 -4.83 -12.89 -15.90
CA GLU A 229 -3.65 -12.26 -15.30
C GLU A 229 -3.70 -12.31 -13.75
N ARG A 230 -4.83 -12.74 -13.16
CA ARG A 230 -5.04 -12.79 -11.71
C ARG A 230 -4.27 -13.92 -11.00
N THR A 231 -3.34 -14.59 -11.68
CA THR A 231 -2.58 -15.77 -11.18
C THR A 231 -1.95 -15.56 -9.80
N ARG A 232 -1.29 -14.43 -9.55
CA ARG A 232 -0.66 -14.17 -8.24
C ARG A 232 -1.68 -14.07 -7.10
N PHE A 233 -2.84 -13.46 -7.36
CA PHE A 233 -3.93 -13.39 -6.39
C PHE A 233 -4.56 -14.78 -6.17
N ALA A 234 -4.75 -15.55 -7.24
CA ALA A 234 -5.27 -16.91 -7.14
C ALA A 234 -4.36 -17.84 -6.30
N GLU A 235 -3.05 -17.77 -6.52
CA GLU A 235 -2.10 -18.54 -5.71
C GLU A 235 -2.09 -18.08 -4.25
N ALA A 236 -2.14 -16.76 -3.99
CA ALA A 236 -2.27 -16.24 -2.63
C ALA A 236 -3.57 -16.73 -1.96
N ALA A 237 -4.69 -16.75 -2.68
CA ALA A 237 -5.99 -17.23 -2.17
C ALA A 237 -5.95 -18.73 -1.87
N LYS A 238 -5.37 -19.55 -2.74
CA LYS A 238 -5.19 -20.99 -2.52
C LYS A 238 -4.31 -21.28 -1.31
N VAL A 239 -3.22 -20.53 -1.12
CA VAL A 239 -2.34 -20.69 0.05
C VAL A 239 -3.06 -20.24 1.32
N ALA A 240 -3.75 -19.09 1.28
CA ALA A 240 -4.48 -18.57 2.42
C ALA A 240 -5.64 -19.47 2.86
N ALA A 241 -6.37 -20.07 1.91
CA ALA A 241 -7.43 -21.05 2.16
C ALA A 241 -6.92 -22.36 2.79
N LYS A 242 -5.61 -22.64 2.72
CA LYS A 242 -4.97 -23.81 3.35
C LYS A 242 -4.46 -23.52 4.77
N LEU A 243 -4.64 -22.31 5.29
CA LEU A 243 -4.24 -21.96 6.65
C LEU A 243 -5.19 -22.53 7.71
N ASP A 244 -6.41 -22.88 7.33
CA ASP A 244 -7.30 -23.69 8.15
C ASP A 244 -7.32 -25.14 7.66
N ASP A 245 -7.48 -26.09 8.59
CA ASP A 245 -7.45 -27.52 8.28
C ASP A 245 -8.75 -28.01 7.61
N PHE A 246 -9.85 -27.24 7.71
CA PHE A 246 -11.19 -27.68 7.32
C PHE A 246 -11.46 -27.50 5.82
N VAL A 247 -11.08 -26.36 5.24
CA VAL A 247 -11.27 -26.05 3.82
C VAL A 247 -10.54 -27.03 2.89
N PRO A 248 -9.22 -27.30 3.07
CA PRO A 248 -8.48 -28.11 2.11
C PRO A 248 -8.84 -29.60 2.17
N LYS A 249 -9.15 -30.16 3.36
CA LYS A 249 -9.35 -31.60 3.51
C LYS A 249 -10.29 -31.97 4.67
N ARG A 250 -11.31 -32.78 4.38
CA ARG A 250 -12.30 -33.30 5.35
C ARG A 250 -12.44 -34.82 5.27
N SER A 251 -11.30 -35.50 5.18
CA SER A 251 -11.25 -36.91 4.81
C SER A 251 -10.69 -37.82 5.90
N TRP A 252 -11.23 -39.03 5.98
CA TRP A 252 -10.74 -40.10 6.84
C TRP A 252 -11.19 -41.46 6.32
N THR A 253 -10.58 -42.53 6.83
CA THR A 253 -10.96 -43.90 6.49
C THR A 253 -10.94 -44.75 7.74
N ILE A 254 -12.00 -45.53 7.96
CA ILE A 254 -12.16 -46.38 9.14
C ILE A 254 -12.49 -47.80 8.66
N PRO A 255 -11.64 -48.81 8.93
CA PRO A 255 -11.96 -50.19 8.62
C PRO A 255 -13.05 -50.72 9.56
N ALA A 256 -13.82 -51.70 9.08
CA ALA A 256 -14.76 -52.43 9.93
C ALA A 256 -14.00 -53.25 10.99
N LEU A 257 -14.60 -53.45 12.16
CA LEU A 257 -14.00 -54.26 13.23
C LEU A 257 -13.86 -55.75 12.89
N TYR A 258 -14.75 -56.26 12.03
CA TYR A 258 -14.78 -57.67 11.64
C TYR A 258 -15.28 -57.79 10.19
N PRO A 259 -14.87 -58.83 9.45
CA PRO A 259 -15.35 -59.07 8.08
C PRO A 259 -16.79 -59.59 8.12
N GLN A 260 -17.62 -59.19 7.14
CA GLN A 260 -18.97 -59.73 6.98
C GLN A 260 -19.24 -59.95 5.49
N GLY A 261 -19.85 -61.09 5.14
CA GLY A 261 -20.12 -61.47 3.76
C GLY A 261 -18.98 -62.27 3.15
N CYS A 262 -17.82 -61.65 2.93
CA CYS A 262 -16.65 -62.30 2.33
C CYS A 262 -15.60 -62.73 3.37
N PRO A 263 -15.05 -63.96 3.30
CA PRO A 263 -14.01 -64.41 4.23
C PRO A 263 -12.75 -63.54 4.15
N TYR A 264 -12.24 -63.13 5.32
CA TYR A 264 -11.00 -62.36 5.48
C TYR A 264 -10.95 -60.98 4.80
N ALA A 265 -12.07 -60.50 4.24
CA ALA A 265 -12.16 -59.21 3.58
C ALA A 265 -12.97 -58.23 4.45
N PHE A 266 -12.32 -57.13 4.85
CA PHE A 266 -12.93 -56.14 5.73
C PHE A 266 -13.60 -55.05 4.90
N ASP A 267 -14.84 -54.71 5.27
CA ASP A 267 -15.50 -53.49 4.79
C ASP A 267 -14.81 -52.26 5.37
N TRP A 268 -15.04 -51.08 4.79
CA TRP A 268 -14.56 -49.83 5.37
C TRP A 268 -15.48 -48.65 5.06
N LEU A 269 -15.42 -47.64 5.93
CA LEU A 269 -15.98 -46.32 5.68
C LEU A 269 -14.89 -45.41 5.13
N SER A 270 -15.22 -44.67 4.07
CA SER A 270 -14.34 -43.70 3.45
C SER A 270 -15.06 -42.37 3.32
N ARG A 271 -14.62 -41.38 4.10
CA ARG A 271 -15.02 -40.00 3.92
C ARG A 271 -13.97 -39.28 3.10
N ARG A 272 -14.38 -38.63 2.02
CA ARG A 272 -13.54 -37.71 1.25
C ARG A 272 -14.22 -36.36 1.13
N GLY A 273 -13.47 -35.30 1.32
CA GLY A 273 -13.97 -33.97 1.03
C GLY A 273 -12.87 -32.93 1.02
N GLY A 274 -13.16 -31.83 0.34
CA GLY A 274 -12.27 -30.69 0.21
C GLY A 274 -12.92 -29.58 -0.58
N THR A 275 -12.20 -28.49 -0.73
CA THR A 275 -12.67 -27.30 -1.42
C THR A 275 -11.54 -26.74 -2.27
N GLU A 276 -11.82 -26.46 -3.53
CA GLU A 276 -10.84 -26.12 -4.54
C GLU A 276 -11.27 -24.84 -5.27
N LEU A 277 -10.27 -24.01 -5.61
CA LEU A 277 -10.46 -22.92 -6.57
C LEU A 277 -10.24 -23.47 -7.97
N ILE A 278 -11.28 -23.43 -8.79
CA ILE A 278 -11.28 -23.82 -10.19
C ILE A 278 -11.15 -22.56 -11.04
N GLY A 279 -10.12 -22.54 -11.88
CA GLY A 279 -9.76 -21.35 -12.65
C GLY A 279 -9.51 -20.15 -11.74
N PHE A 280 -10.24 -19.07 -12.01
CA PHE A 280 -10.22 -17.85 -11.21
C PHE A 280 -11.56 -17.52 -10.57
N ASP A 281 -12.64 -18.19 -10.99
CA ASP A 281 -13.98 -17.67 -10.74
C ASP A 281 -14.91 -18.65 -10.01
N GLU A 282 -14.46 -19.87 -9.72
CA GLU A 282 -15.28 -20.89 -9.07
C GLU A 282 -14.60 -21.47 -7.83
N TRP A 283 -15.15 -21.20 -6.65
CA TRP A 283 -14.89 -22.05 -5.47
C TRP A 283 -15.89 -23.20 -5.47
N LYS A 284 -15.39 -24.43 -5.44
CA LYS A 284 -16.19 -25.64 -5.44
C LYS A 284 -15.80 -26.53 -4.28
N ALA A 285 -16.79 -27.10 -3.60
CA ALA A 285 -16.59 -28.11 -2.57
C ALA A 285 -17.38 -29.37 -2.89
N LEU A 286 -16.80 -30.49 -2.46
CA LEU A 286 -17.38 -31.82 -2.56
C LEU A 286 -17.09 -32.57 -1.25
N ASP A 287 -18.12 -33.16 -0.66
CA ASP A 287 -18.06 -34.01 0.52
C ASP A 287 -18.80 -35.32 0.24
N THR A 288 -18.15 -36.45 0.53
CA THR A 288 -18.69 -37.79 0.28
C THR A 288 -18.36 -38.72 1.44
N LEU A 289 -19.29 -39.63 1.74
CA LEU A 289 -19.10 -40.77 2.61
C LEU A 289 -19.68 -42.00 1.93
N SER A 290 -18.82 -43.00 1.74
CA SER A 290 -19.23 -44.30 1.22
C SER A 290 -18.80 -45.41 2.16
N GLU A 291 -19.66 -46.41 2.28
CA GLU A 291 -19.30 -47.72 2.82
C GLU A 291 -18.93 -48.64 1.67
N TRP A 292 -17.70 -49.12 1.70
CA TRP A 292 -17.19 -50.09 0.77
C TRP A 292 -17.40 -51.49 1.35
N ARG A 293 -18.24 -52.28 0.70
CA ARG A 293 -18.66 -53.60 1.16
C ARG A 293 -18.15 -54.71 0.25
N TRP A 294 -17.57 -55.75 0.84
CA TRP A 294 -17.33 -57.00 0.14
C TRP A 294 -18.61 -57.83 0.10
N LYS A 295 -19.10 -58.09 -1.11
CA LYS A 295 -20.29 -58.91 -1.35
C LYS A 295 -19.87 -60.21 -2.04
N MET A 296 -20.55 -61.29 -1.70
CA MET A 296 -20.38 -62.57 -2.37
C MET A 296 -21.40 -62.70 -3.50
N SER A 297 -20.95 -63.04 -4.70
CA SER A 297 -21.84 -63.37 -5.82
C SER A 297 -22.53 -64.71 -5.60
N LYS A 298 -23.57 -65.00 -6.38
CA LYS A 298 -24.20 -66.33 -6.40
C LYS A 298 -23.24 -67.45 -6.80
N SER A 299 -22.14 -67.12 -7.50
CA SER A 299 -21.08 -68.05 -7.90
C SER A 299 -19.95 -68.17 -6.87
N GLY A 300 -20.06 -67.53 -5.70
CA GLY A 300 -19.06 -67.60 -4.62
C GLY A 300 -17.89 -66.62 -4.76
N ASN A 301 -17.88 -65.75 -5.79
CA ASN A 301 -16.81 -64.77 -5.98
C ASN A 301 -17.06 -63.51 -5.14
N CYS A 302 -16.03 -63.04 -4.46
CA CYS A 302 -16.07 -61.77 -3.74
C CYS A 302 -15.88 -60.60 -4.71
N TYR A 303 -16.77 -59.61 -4.62
CA TYR A 303 -16.67 -58.37 -5.35
C TYR A 303 -16.94 -57.18 -4.42
N LEU A 304 -16.36 -56.05 -4.78
CA LEU A 304 -16.45 -54.83 -4.00
C LEU A 304 -17.65 -53.99 -4.50
N SER A 305 -18.45 -53.49 -3.57
CA SER A 305 -19.62 -52.65 -3.85
C SER A 305 -19.54 -51.38 -3.01
N GLU A 306 -19.64 -50.24 -3.68
CA GLU A 306 -19.82 -48.95 -3.00
C GLU A 306 -21.27 -48.82 -2.55
N ASN A 307 -21.48 -48.33 -1.33
CA ASN A 307 -22.76 -47.88 -0.81
C ASN A 307 -22.60 -46.43 -0.37
N ALA A 308 -23.10 -45.48 -1.16
CA ALA A 308 -23.11 -44.07 -0.80
C ALA A 308 -24.01 -43.88 0.42
N LEU A 309 -23.46 -43.30 1.49
CA LEU A 309 -24.16 -43.06 2.75
C LEU A 309 -24.53 -41.60 2.93
N GLY A 310 -23.71 -40.68 2.43
CA GLY A 310 -23.97 -39.24 2.47
C GLY A 310 -23.07 -38.51 1.49
N TYR A 311 -23.57 -37.45 0.89
CA TYR A 311 -22.91 -36.75 -0.20
C TYR A 311 -23.42 -35.31 -0.33
N GLY A 312 -22.54 -34.38 -0.67
CA GLY A 312 -22.86 -32.97 -0.81
C GLY A 312 -21.87 -32.29 -1.73
N ALA A 313 -22.36 -31.45 -2.64
CA ALA A 313 -21.52 -30.61 -3.48
C ALA A 313 -22.13 -29.21 -3.56
N ARG A 314 -21.25 -28.21 -3.55
CA ARG A 314 -21.62 -26.79 -3.67
C ARG A 314 -20.60 -26.08 -4.53
N THR A 315 -21.09 -25.12 -5.31
CA THR A 315 -20.27 -24.23 -6.12
C THR A 315 -20.75 -22.82 -5.91
N ALA A 316 -19.81 -21.89 -5.77
CA ALA A 316 -20.14 -20.47 -5.67
C ALA A 316 -20.41 -19.84 -7.04
N ALA A 317 -19.99 -20.46 -8.14
CA ALA A 317 -20.17 -19.88 -9.47
C ALA A 317 -21.60 -20.04 -10.00
N ASP A 318 -22.15 -18.98 -10.59
CA ASP A 318 -23.45 -19.00 -11.27
C ASP A 318 -23.44 -19.92 -12.49
N GLN A 319 -22.29 -20.00 -13.18
CA GLN A 319 -22.04 -20.87 -14.32
C GLN A 319 -20.78 -21.70 -14.04
N PRO A 320 -20.90 -22.82 -13.33
CA PRO A 320 -19.75 -23.61 -12.93
C PRO A 320 -19.08 -24.26 -14.14
N ASP A 321 -17.75 -24.28 -14.14
CA ASP A 321 -16.97 -24.94 -15.17
C ASP A 321 -17.02 -26.46 -15.01
N ALA A 322 -16.82 -27.16 -16.13
CA ALA A 322 -16.66 -28.61 -16.13
C ALA A 322 -15.35 -28.99 -15.41
N ASP A 323 -15.47 -29.43 -14.17
CA ASP A 323 -14.34 -29.93 -13.40
C ASP A 323 -14.00 -31.37 -13.82
N THR A 324 -12.88 -31.55 -14.52
CA THR A 324 -12.42 -32.86 -15.03
C THR A 324 -11.26 -33.46 -14.23
N ASP A 325 -10.74 -32.77 -13.21
CA ASP A 325 -9.61 -33.28 -12.42
C ASP A 325 -10.08 -34.22 -11.30
N PHE A 326 -9.88 -35.52 -11.51
CA PHE A 326 -10.25 -36.56 -10.55
C PHE A 326 -9.42 -36.55 -9.25
N ARG A 327 -8.34 -35.77 -9.17
CA ARG A 327 -7.47 -35.69 -7.98
C ARG A 327 -7.99 -34.70 -6.93
N ARG A 328 -8.87 -33.78 -7.32
CA ARG A 328 -9.47 -32.76 -6.44
C ARG A 328 -10.30 -33.37 -5.31
N TYR A 329 -10.49 -32.58 -4.25
CA TYR A 329 -11.29 -32.95 -3.08
C TYR A 329 -10.76 -34.22 -2.39
N ASP A 330 -9.43 -34.33 -2.28
CA ASP A 330 -8.73 -35.49 -1.74
C ASP A 330 -9.13 -36.80 -2.44
N TYR A 331 -9.14 -36.79 -3.78
CA TYR A 331 -9.48 -37.95 -4.61
C TYR A 331 -10.89 -38.52 -4.37
N ALA A 332 -11.86 -37.67 -4.00
CA ALA A 332 -13.24 -38.10 -3.75
C ALA A 332 -13.84 -38.88 -4.94
N ARG A 333 -13.62 -38.41 -6.17
CA ARG A 333 -14.17 -39.04 -7.39
C ARG A 333 -13.55 -40.39 -7.74
N ILE A 334 -12.36 -40.68 -7.22
CA ILE A 334 -11.69 -41.98 -7.39
C ILE A 334 -12.06 -42.90 -6.23
N THR A 335 -12.08 -42.38 -5.00
CA THR A 335 -12.29 -43.19 -3.81
C THR A 335 -13.76 -43.53 -3.58
N ASN A 336 -14.67 -42.60 -3.91
CA ASN A 336 -16.11 -42.68 -3.69
C ASN A 336 -16.85 -42.25 -4.99
N PRO A 337 -16.68 -42.96 -6.11
CA PRO A 337 -17.19 -42.53 -7.42
C PRO A 337 -18.71 -42.41 -7.45
N PHE A 338 -19.45 -43.33 -6.83
CA PHE A 338 -20.92 -43.30 -6.82
C PHE A 338 -21.45 -42.16 -5.94
N ALA A 339 -20.90 -41.97 -4.73
CA ALA A 339 -21.29 -40.83 -3.89
C ALA A 339 -20.94 -39.48 -4.54
N SER A 340 -19.79 -39.40 -5.24
CA SER A 340 -19.40 -38.19 -5.97
C SER A 340 -20.35 -37.88 -7.12
N LEU A 341 -20.80 -38.90 -7.85
CA LEU A 341 -21.78 -38.74 -8.92
C LEU A 341 -23.10 -38.18 -8.38
N LEU A 342 -23.60 -38.75 -7.27
CA LEU A 342 -24.83 -38.30 -6.63
C LEU A 342 -24.71 -36.85 -6.11
N ALA A 343 -23.59 -36.51 -5.47
CA ALA A 343 -23.29 -35.16 -5.01
C ALA A 343 -23.37 -34.15 -6.17
N LEU A 344 -22.66 -34.43 -7.26
CA LEU A 344 -22.56 -33.53 -8.40
C LEU A 344 -23.88 -33.43 -9.19
N SER A 345 -24.68 -34.49 -9.23
CA SER A 345 -26.01 -34.46 -9.86
C SER A 345 -27.06 -33.67 -9.08
N THR A 346 -26.81 -33.44 -7.79
CA THR A 346 -27.71 -32.70 -6.87
C THR A 346 -27.12 -31.37 -6.42
N ALA A 347 -26.00 -30.96 -7.01
CA ALA A 347 -25.36 -29.68 -6.73
C ALA A 347 -26.22 -28.54 -7.30
N SER A 348 -26.57 -27.57 -6.46
CA SER A 348 -27.22 -26.32 -6.86
C SER A 348 -26.23 -25.15 -6.83
N SER A 349 -26.37 -24.23 -7.78
CA SER A 349 -25.61 -22.98 -7.91
C SER A 349 -26.43 -21.73 -7.57
N ASP A 350 -27.74 -21.86 -7.40
CA ASP A 350 -28.71 -20.79 -7.73
C ASP A 350 -28.81 -19.58 -6.78
N ALA A 351 -27.86 -19.35 -5.87
CA ALA A 351 -27.96 -18.24 -4.91
C ALA A 351 -26.63 -17.64 -4.41
N TRP A 352 -25.48 -18.02 -4.98
CA TRP A 352 -24.19 -17.53 -4.48
C TRP A 352 -23.81 -16.14 -5.01
N ASP A 353 -24.17 -15.79 -6.26
CA ASP A 353 -23.83 -14.51 -6.93
C ASP A 353 -22.35 -14.12 -6.74
N TYR A 354 -21.47 -15.12 -6.75
CA TYR A 354 -20.04 -14.91 -6.58
C TYR A 354 -19.41 -14.53 -7.92
N SER A 355 -18.64 -13.44 -7.93
CA SER A 355 -17.93 -13.02 -9.16
C SER A 355 -16.79 -13.90 -9.59
N GLY A 356 -16.24 -14.66 -8.65
CA GLY A 356 -14.85 -15.04 -8.74
C GLY A 356 -13.89 -14.09 -8.07
N LEU A 357 -12.60 -14.32 -8.31
CA LEU A 357 -11.54 -13.52 -7.72
C LEU A 357 -11.63 -12.06 -8.16
N PRO A 358 -11.40 -11.08 -7.29
CA PRO A 358 -11.45 -9.68 -7.70
C PRO A 358 -10.33 -9.32 -8.68
N ASN A 359 -10.63 -8.37 -9.57
CA ASN A 359 -9.57 -7.63 -10.24
C ASN A 359 -8.88 -6.75 -9.20
N PHE A 360 -7.55 -6.68 -9.24
CA PHE A 360 -6.76 -6.00 -8.22
C PHE A 360 -5.65 -5.18 -8.86
N TYR A 361 -5.05 -4.30 -8.06
CA TYR A 361 -3.86 -3.56 -8.45
C TYR A 361 -2.64 -4.16 -7.76
N ASP A 362 -1.57 -4.36 -8.49
CA ASP A 362 -0.25 -4.70 -7.92
C ASP A 362 0.85 -4.01 -8.72
N LEU A 363 2.09 -4.13 -8.27
CA LEU A 363 3.26 -3.69 -9.03
C LEU A 363 3.22 -4.27 -10.44
N SER A 364 3.62 -3.49 -11.44
CA SER A 364 3.75 -3.98 -12.81
C SER A 364 4.76 -5.12 -12.90
N GLU A 365 4.66 -5.96 -13.93
CA GLU A 365 5.50 -7.16 -14.05
C GLU A 365 7.00 -6.84 -13.97
N SER A 366 7.45 -5.79 -14.65
CA SER A 366 8.84 -5.33 -14.58
C SER A 366 9.27 -4.91 -13.17
N ARG A 367 8.35 -4.37 -12.36
CA ARG A 367 8.63 -3.97 -10.97
C ARG A 367 8.61 -5.12 -9.98
N LEU A 368 7.94 -6.21 -10.30
CA LEU A 368 7.96 -7.44 -9.49
C LEU A 368 9.28 -8.20 -9.63
N GLU A 369 10.00 -7.99 -10.73
CA GLU A 369 11.31 -8.60 -10.98
C GLU A 369 12.46 -7.82 -10.31
N GLU A 370 12.21 -6.59 -9.87
CA GLU A 370 13.17 -5.76 -9.14
C GLU A 370 13.27 -6.20 -7.66
N ASP A 371 14.48 -6.26 -7.11
CA ASP A 371 14.70 -6.60 -5.70
C ASP A 371 14.19 -5.51 -4.73
N ASP A 372 14.25 -4.24 -5.16
CA ASP A 372 13.87 -3.07 -4.36
C ASP A 372 13.19 -1.99 -5.23
N PRO A 373 11.98 -2.25 -5.76
CA PRO A 373 11.29 -1.31 -6.62
C PRO A 373 10.91 -0.06 -5.83
N ALA A 374 11.31 1.09 -6.35
CA ALA A 374 10.99 2.40 -5.78
C ALA A 374 10.35 3.32 -6.82
N LEU A 375 9.30 4.02 -6.41
CA LEU A 375 8.64 5.03 -7.24
C LEU A 375 9.27 6.39 -6.95
N ARG A 376 10.19 6.80 -7.83
CA ARG A 376 10.84 8.11 -7.77
C ARG A 376 9.95 9.20 -8.35
N PHE A 377 9.91 10.34 -7.67
CA PHE A 377 9.09 11.49 -8.03
C PHE A 377 9.88 12.78 -7.83
N SER A 378 9.92 13.61 -8.87
CA SER A 378 10.70 14.84 -8.89
C SER A 378 9.88 16.06 -9.27
N VAL A 379 10.24 17.19 -8.68
CA VAL A 379 9.59 18.49 -8.92
C VAL A 379 10.63 19.56 -9.21
N ARG A 380 10.21 20.49 -10.05
CA ARG A 380 10.89 21.76 -10.29
C ARG A 380 10.03 22.87 -9.73
N ILE A 381 10.59 23.68 -8.84
CA ILE A 381 9.95 24.90 -8.37
C ILE A 381 10.65 26.10 -8.98
N ARG A 382 9.85 27.00 -9.56
CA ARG A 382 10.31 28.21 -10.22
C ARG A 382 9.79 29.44 -9.49
N ARG A 383 10.64 30.44 -9.35
CA ARG A 383 10.32 31.72 -8.73
C ARG A 383 10.89 32.86 -9.57
N PRO A 384 10.07 33.81 -10.04
CA PRO A 384 10.58 34.99 -10.73
C PRO A 384 11.50 35.83 -9.84
N VAL A 385 12.62 36.33 -10.39
CA VAL A 385 13.57 37.21 -9.69
C VAL A 385 12.87 38.49 -9.21
N GLY A 386 11.93 39.02 -9.99
CA GLY A 386 11.11 40.17 -9.60
C GLY A 386 10.23 39.93 -8.34
N GLN A 387 9.99 38.67 -7.96
CA GLN A 387 9.29 38.31 -6.73
C GLN A 387 10.22 38.15 -5.53
N THR A 388 11.54 38.25 -5.70
CA THR A 388 12.51 38.09 -4.59
C THR A 388 12.65 39.38 -3.78
N ARG A 389 13.16 39.30 -2.54
CA ARG A 389 13.39 40.48 -1.67
C ARG A 389 14.74 41.16 -1.95
N THR A 390 15.24 41.07 -3.18
CA THR A 390 16.43 41.80 -3.62
C THR A 390 16.06 43.22 -4.04
N SER A 391 17.07 44.08 -4.22
CA SER A 391 16.88 45.46 -4.68
C SER A 391 16.24 45.60 -6.07
N GLU A 392 16.25 44.53 -6.87
CA GLU A 392 15.64 44.45 -8.20
C GLU A 392 14.24 43.82 -8.17
N GLY A 393 13.84 43.23 -7.05
CA GLY A 393 12.52 42.65 -6.83
C GLY A 393 11.65 43.52 -5.92
N ARG A 394 11.14 42.92 -4.85
CA ARG A 394 10.17 43.52 -3.92
C ARG A 394 10.80 44.22 -2.72
N ALA A 395 12.12 44.34 -2.61
CA ALA A 395 12.76 45.00 -1.47
C ALA A 395 12.34 46.47 -1.37
N ALA A 396 12.23 46.97 -0.14
CA ALA A 396 12.11 48.41 0.13
C ALA A 396 13.40 49.17 -0.23
N VAL A 397 14.56 48.50 -0.13
CA VAL A 397 15.86 49.03 -0.56
C VAL A 397 15.97 48.87 -2.08
N ARG A 398 15.41 49.82 -2.83
CA ARG A 398 15.51 49.85 -4.30
C ARG A 398 16.78 50.57 -4.74
N GLY A 399 17.35 50.13 -5.87
CA GLY A 399 18.22 51.00 -6.65
C GLY A 399 17.43 52.26 -7.01
N SER A 400 17.88 53.43 -6.56
CA SER A 400 17.13 54.68 -6.74
C SER A 400 17.02 55.03 -8.23
N GLY A 401 15.83 54.84 -8.84
CA GLY A 401 15.37 55.47 -10.09
C GLY A 401 16.22 55.29 -11.36
N ALA A 402 15.56 55.22 -12.53
CA ALA A 402 16.23 55.15 -13.84
C ALA A 402 17.20 56.33 -14.12
N ASP A 403 17.13 57.42 -13.35
CA ASP A 403 17.88 58.66 -13.56
C ASP A 403 19.19 58.78 -12.76
N ASN A 404 19.53 57.79 -11.91
CA ASN A 404 20.74 57.88 -11.08
C ASN A 404 21.89 56.99 -11.62
N ARG A 405 22.90 57.61 -12.24
CA ARG A 405 24.08 56.93 -12.83
C ARG A 405 24.90 56.11 -11.84
N ILE A 406 24.91 56.49 -10.56
CA ILE A 406 25.61 55.74 -9.50
C ILE A 406 24.83 54.46 -9.17
N ALA A 407 23.49 54.52 -9.18
CA ALA A 407 22.63 53.36 -8.97
C ALA A 407 22.69 52.37 -10.16
N GLN A 408 22.76 52.86 -11.40
CA GLN A 408 23.02 52.02 -12.58
C GLN A 408 24.37 51.29 -12.48
N SER A 409 25.39 51.93 -11.90
CA SER A 409 26.70 51.28 -11.69
C SER A 409 26.71 50.22 -10.57
N LEU A 410 25.80 50.34 -9.60
CA LEU A 410 25.61 49.35 -8.53
C LEU A 410 24.90 48.08 -9.03
N ASN A 411 24.04 48.20 -10.04
CA ASN A 411 23.46 47.05 -10.75
C ASN A 411 24.54 46.23 -11.49
N ASN A 412 25.74 46.75 -11.77
CA ASN A 412 26.79 45.93 -12.40
C ASN A 412 27.50 44.98 -11.42
N PHE A 413 27.25 45.09 -10.11
CA PHE A 413 27.76 44.19 -9.08
C PHE A 413 26.69 43.17 -8.69
N GLN A 414 26.13 42.49 -9.68
CA GLN A 414 25.05 41.52 -9.53
C GLN A 414 25.56 40.13 -9.14
N ALA A 415 24.86 39.49 -8.21
CA ALA A 415 24.80 38.04 -8.16
C ALA A 415 23.63 37.62 -9.07
N ALA A 416 23.86 37.59 -10.39
CA ALA A 416 22.85 37.12 -11.33
C ALA A 416 22.64 35.60 -11.13
N PRO A 417 21.40 35.10 -11.03
CA PRO A 417 21.14 33.66 -11.10
C PRO A 417 21.67 33.13 -12.44
N ALA A 418 22.24 31.93 -12.44
CA ALA A 418 22.94 31.35 -13.59
C ALA A 418 22.05 30.95 -14.80
N GLY A 419 20.88 31.58 -15.01
CA GLY A 419 19.93 31.17 -16.06
C GLY A 419 18.80 32.15 -16.41
N GLY A 420 18.92 33.44 -16.08
CA GLY A 420 17.92 34.46 -16.46
C GLY A 420 17.05 34.98 -15.30
N ASP A 421 15.80 35.35 -15.60
CA ASP A 421 14.88 36.07 -14.69
C ASP A 421 14.17 35.20 -13.64
N GLU A 422 14.63 33.97 -13.41
CA GLU A 422 14.01 33.03 -12.45
C GLU A 422 15.03 32.28 -11.59
N LEU A 423 14.66 32.07 -10.32
CA LEU A 423 15.28 31.11 -9.43
C LEU A 423 14.58 29.77 -9.54
N VAL A 424 15.37 28.71 -9.63
CA VAL A 424 14.86 27.34 -9.77
C VAL A 424 15.45 26.44 -8.70
N ALA A 425 14.61 25.62 -8.07
CA ALA A 425 15.02 24.50 -7.23
C ALA A 425 14.45 23.21 -7.79
N VAL A 426 15.21 22.14 -7.67
CA VAL A 426 14.81 20.79 -8.07
C VAL A 426 14.96 19.90 -6.86
N SER A 427 13.91 19.15 -6.57
CA SER A 427 13.85 18.26 -5.42
C SER A 427 13.22 16.93 -5.84
N ALA A 428 13.67 15.85 -5.22
CA ALA A 428 13.20 14.50 -5.51
C ALA A 428 12.85 13.75 -4.23
N SER A 429 11.87 12.89 -4.35
CA SER A 429 11.43 11.96 -3.31
C SER A 429 11.26 10.59 -3.95
N GLU A 430 11.28 9.55 -3.13
CA GLU A 430 10.88 8.23 -3.58
C GLU A 430 9.96 7.55 -2.57
N ALA A 431 8.98 6.81 -3.09
CA ALA A 431 8.22 5.84 -2.33
C ALA A 431 8.89 4.48 -2.47
N PHE A 432 9.38 3.93 -1.36
CA PHE A 432 10.14 2.69 -1.30
C PHE A 432 9.48 1.70 -0.34
N PHE A 433 9.75 0.40 -0.51
CA PHE A 433 9.15 -0.64 0.31
C PHE A 433 10.12 -1.09 1.41
N GLU A 434 9.73 -0.89 2.67
CA GLU A 434 10.52 -1.37 3.80
C GLU A 434 9.62 -1.74 4.98
N ARG A 435 9.64 -3.02 5.34
CA ARG A 435 9.01 -3.51 6.57
C ARG A 435 9.87 -3.12 7.77
N THR A 436 9.25 -2.46 8.75
CA THR A 436 9.91 -2.23 10.04
C THR A 436 9.86 -3.51 10.89
N GLY A 437 11.01 -3.90 11.43
CA GLY A 437 11.16 -5.10 12.26
C GLY A 437 11.34 -6.40 11.46
N ASP A 438 11.50 -7.51 12.20
CA ASP A 438 11.87 -8.79 11.61
C ASP A 438 10.75 -9.42 10.77
N ASN A 439 11.11 -9.90 9.56
CA ASN A 439 10.24 -10.79 8.80
C ASN A 439 10.31 -12.21 9.34
N VAL A 440 9.72 -12.46 10.51
CA VAL A 440 9.75 -13.77 11.18
C VAL A 440 9.25 -14.91 10.29
N TYR A 441 8.27 -14.63 9.42
CA TYR A 441 7.74 -15.62 8.48
C TYR A 441 8.74 -15.89 7.34
N GLY A 442 9.22 -14.83 6.68
CA GLY A 442 10.20 -14.96 5.61
C GLY A 442 11.53 -15.55 6.10
N GLN A 443 11.97 -15.25 7.33
CA GLN A 443 13.16 -15.84 7.93
C GLN A 443 13.10 -17.37 7.98
N LYS A 444 11.95 -17.95 8.33
CA LYS A 444 11.74 -19.42 8.31
C LYS A 444 11.85 -20.03 6.91
N LEU A 445 11.66 -19.20 5.87
CA LEU A 445 11.73 -19.58 4.46
C LEU A 445 13.06 -19.16 3.81
N GLY A 446 14.05 -18.71 4.58
CA GLY A 446 15.32 -18.21 4.05
C GLY A 446 15.22 -16.86 3.33
N LYS A 447 14.11 -16.14 3.49
CA LYS A 447 13.84 -14.82 2.91
C LYS A 447 13.66 -13.77 4.03
N PRO A 448 14.74 -13.36 4.72
CA PRO A 448 14.64 -12.48 5.88
C PRO A 448 14.17 -11.06 5.55
N ARG A 449 14.29 -10.63 4.29
CA ARG A 449 13.74 -9.37 3.79
C ARG A 449 12.38 -9.62 3.14
N GLU A 450 11.39 -8.81 3.49
CA GLU A 450 10.08 -8.80 2.83
C GLU A 450 10.22 -8.18 1.43
N LEU A 451 9.73 -8.86 0.40
CA LEU A 451 9.73 -8.35 -0.97
C LEU A 451 8.61 -7.32 -1.15
N ALA A 452 8.87 -6.32 -1.99
CA ALA A 452 7.89 -5.32 -2.32
C ALA A 452 6.64 -5.93 -2.95
N SER A 453 5.48 -5.54 -2.45
CA SER A 453 4.19 -5.98 -2.98
C SER A 453 3.10 -4.99 -2.61
N LEU A 454 1.97 -5.07 -3.30
CA LEU A 454 0.72 -4.47 -2.85
C LEU A 454 -0.13 -5.49 -2.08
N PHE A 455 0.48 -6.36 -1.27
CA PHE A 455 -0.23 -7.17 -0.27
C PHE A 455 0.22 -6.85 1.15
N ASN A 456 1.26 -6.04 1.32
CA ASN A 456 1.75 -5.59 2.62
C ASN A 456 1.94 -4.05 2.61
N PRO A 457 1.39 -3.32 3.61
CA PRO A 457 1.34 -1.86 3.60
C PRO A 457 2.62 -1.24 4.19
N PHE A 458 3.77 -1.53 3.59
CA PHE A 458 5.09 -1.09 4.06
C PHE A 458 5.76 -0.07 3.14
N TRP A 459 4.98 0.64 2.33
CA TRP A 459 5.49 1.72 1.50
C TRP A 459 5.74 2.96 2.35
N GLN A 460 6.98 3.42 2.33
CA GLN A 460 7.48 4.58 3.05
C GLN A 460 8.02 5.62 2.07
N VAL A 461 8.42 6.78 2.59
CA VAL A 461 8.85 7.91 1.79
C VAL A 461 10.10 8.55 2.36
N ARG A 462 11.04 8.89 1.48
CA ARG A 462 12.22 9.68 1.79
C ARG A 462 12.54 10.66 0.68
N LEU A 463 13.26 11.72 1.05
CA LEU A 463 13.90 12.60 0.08
C LEU A 463 15.15 11.90 -0.48
N VAL A 464 15.43 12.13 -1.75
CA VAL A 464 16.61 11.60 -2.44
C VAL A 464 17.33 12.71 -3.19
N SER A 465 18.60 12.48 -3.53
CA SER A 465 19.35 13.43 -4.36
C SER A 465 18.65 13.60 -5.71
N ALA A 466 18.62 14.84 -6.19
CA ALA A 466 18.01 15.23 -7.45
C ALA A 466 19.06 15.61 -8.51
N ASP A 467 20.26 15.03 -8.46
CA ASP A 467 21.39 15.43 -9.33
C ASP A 467 21.09 15.23 -10.82
N ASP A 468 20.45 14.13 -11.18
CA ASP A 468 20.07 13.83 -12.57
C ASP A 468 18.92 14.72 -13.03
N GLU A 469 17.94 14.94 -12.16
CA GLU A 469 16.83 15.87 -12.38
C GLU A 469 17.31 17.31 -12.54
N ALA A 470 18.30 17.71 -11.74
CA ALA A 470 18.92 19.03 -11.81
C ALA A 470 19.65 19.21 -13.13
N ARG A 471 20.42 18.21 -13.58
CA ARG A 471 21.07 18.21 -14.91
C ARG A 471 20.05 18.29 -16.05
N PHE A 472 18.96 17.54 -15.96
CA PHE A 472 17.88 17.59 -16.94
C PHE A 472 17.18 18.96 -16.97
N ALA A 473 16.86 19.52 -15.80
CA ALA A 473 16.25 20.83 -15.67
C ALA A 473 17.17 21.96 -16.19
N GLN A 474 18.47 21.86 -15.96
CA GLN A 474 19.50 22.76 -16.49
C GLN A 474 19.53 22.74 -18.03
N GLY A 475 19.49 21.55 -18.63
CA GLY A 475 19.40 21.40 -20.09
C GLY A 475 18.18 22.10 -20.69
N GLN A 476 17.03 22.09 -20.02
CA GLN A 476 15.84 22.83 -20.44
C GLN A 476 15.96 24.36 -20.33
N GLN A 477 16.86 24.85 -19.48
CA GLN A 477 17.08 26.29 -19.26
C GLN A 477 18.16 26.89 -20.16
N GLY A 478 18.85 26.07 -20.95
CA GLY A 478 20.02 26.53 -21.73
C GLY A 478 21.19 26.98 -20.85
N ALA A 479 21.15 26.67 -19.55
CA ALA A 479 22.16 27.01 -18.57
C ALA A 479 23.10 25.81 -18.39
N VAL A 480 24.26 25.85 -19.06
CA VAL A 480 25.36 24.93 -18.81
C VAL A 480 26.34 25.64 -17.88
N LEU A 481 26.40 25.22 -16.61
CA LEU A 481 27.52 25.55 -15.73
C LEU A 481 28.53 24.38 -15.75
N PRO A 482 29.83 24.68 -15.63
CA PRO A 482 30.92 23.71 -15.83
C PRO A 482 30.89 22.49 -14.91
#